data_AF-A0A954LH02-F1
#
_entry.id   AF-A0A954LH02-F1
#
_cell.length_a   1.000
_cell.length_b   1.000
_cell.length_c   1.000
_cell.angle_alpha   90.00
_cell.angle_beta   90.00
_cell.angle_gamma   90.00
#
_symmetry.space_group_name_H-M   'P 1'
#
loop_
_entity.id
_entity.type
_entity.pdbx_description
1 polymer ?
#
loop_
_entity_poly.entity_id
_entity_poly.type
_entity_poly.pdbx_seq_one_letter_code
_entity_poly.pdbx_strand_id
1 'polypeptide(L)'
;MSRAELIEELRWKKFPVLNDGFVCLVDVMGEDNSVVQAARVSYGAGTRKVSDDRTLIRYLLRHRHTTPFEMAEIKFLVRVPMDCWRQWIRHRTASVNEYSTRYSLAIDAAQTTKPDEWRTQASSNRQGSDAPLPTDAGQAFTQSENELQNHARDVYQARIDAGIAREQARKDLPLSTYTEAYWKIDLHNLLHFLSLRMDSHAQQEIRDYSTTIGEEIVKPLFPLVWEAFEDYRLGGLFLTRLDHEVISRLMTTAGQQGLTPPFSTDLFLNVQDKSWESLKRCRERDECQLKLIRMGILKAE
;
A
#
# COMPACT_ATOMS: atom_id res chain seq x y z
N MET A 1 -0.48 -23.35 17.45
CA MET A 1 0.27 -22.25 18.07
C MET A 1 -0.73 -21.36 18.79
N SER A 2 -0.51 -21.03 20.05
CA SER A 2 -1.30 -20.04 20.77
C SER A 2 -0.96 -18.63 20.26
N ARG A 3 -1.84 -17.65 20.49
CA ARG A 3 -1.57 -16.26 20.10
C ARG A 3 -0.31 -15.70 20.78
N ALA A 4 -0.05 -16.07 22.04
CA ALA A 4 1.13 -15.63 22.76
C ALA A 4 2.41 -16.15 22.10
N GLU A 5 2.43 -17.44 21.73
CA GLU A 5 3.55 -18.04 20.97
C GLU A 5 3.77 -17.35 19.63
N LEU A 6 2.70 -17.05 18.89
CA LEU A 6 2.78 -16.33 17.62
C LEU A 6 3.40 -14.94 17.79
N ILE A 7 2.97 -14.18 18.80
CA ILE A 7 3.53 -12.86 19.07
C ILE A 7 5.02 -12.97 19.40
N GLU A 8 5.41 -13.92 20.24
CA GLU A 8 6.83 -14.10 20.57
C GLU A 8 7.67 -14.55 19.37
N GLU A 9 7.10 -15.33 18.42
CA GLU A 9 7.79 -15.67 17.17
C GLU A 9 7.97 -14.45 16.25
N LEU A 10 6.95 -13.59 16.14
CA LEU A 10 6.98 -12.41 15.27
C LEU A 10 7.75 -11.24 15.87
N ARG A 11 7.73 -11.10 17.20
CA ARG A 11 8.36 -9.97 17.91
C ARG A 11 9.87 -10.00 17.69
N TRP A 12 10.43 -8.85 17.31
CA TRP A 12 11.84 -8.69 16.98
C TRP A 12 12.36 -9.48 15.76
N LYS A 13 11.51 -10.29 15.11
CA LYS A 13 11.82 -10.92 13.83
C LYS A 13 11.86 -9.86 12.73
N LYS A 14 13.00 -9.73 12.07
CA LYS A 14 13.20 -8.84 10.92
C LYS A 14 12.80 -9.57 9.65
N PHE A 15 11.77 -9.09 8.98
CA PHE A 15 11.40 -9.50 7.64
C PHE A 15 12.16 -8.63 6.64
N PRO A 16 13.12 -9.18 5.89
CA PRO A 16 13.93 -8.40 4.94
C PRO A 16 13.07 -7.84 3.81
N VAL A 17 13.34 -6.60 3.41
CA VAL A 17 12.68 -5.93 2.27
C VAL A 17 13.74 -5.15 1.50
N LEU A 18 13.69 -5.20 0.17
CA LEU A 18 14.73 -4.65 -0.72
C LEU A 18 16.11 -5.27 -0.43
N ASN A 19 17.19 -4.52 -0.64
CA ASN A 19 18.57 -4.99 -0.50
C ASN A 19 19.12 -4.92 0.94
N ASP A 20 18.62 -4.01 1.78
CA ASP A 20 19.11 -3.80 3.15
C ASP A 20 18.02 -3.31 4.12
N GLY A 21 16.77 -3.30 3.68
CA GLY A 21 15.62 -2.89 4.47
C GLY A 21 15.01 -4.02 5.28
N PHE A 22 14.14 -3.66 6.21
CA PHE A 22 13.30 -4.63 6.91
C PHE A 22 12.06 -4.00 7.54
N VAL A 23 11.09 -4.86 7.85
CA VAL A 23 9.98 -4.60 8.77
C VAL A 23 10.11 -5.54 9.97
N CYS A 24 9.85 -5.02 11.15
CA CYS A 24 9.95 -5.79 12.39
C CYS A 24 8.78 -5.44 13.31
N LEU A 25 8.06 -6.45 13.82
CA LEU A 25 7.09 -6.25 14.89
C LEU A 25 7.82 -5.94 16.20
N VAL A 26 7.47 -4.84 16.85
CA VAL A 26 7.99 -4.48 18.17
C VAL A 26 6.96 -4.80 19.24
N ASP A 27 5.71 -4.45 18.98
CA ASP A 27 4.61 -4.69 19.92
C ASP A 27 3.25 -4.67 19.23
N VAL A 28 2.27 -5.35 19.83
CA VAL A 28 0.88 -5.36 19.37
C VAL A 28 -0.08 -5.32 20.56
N MET A 29 -1.05 -4.43 20.48
CA MET A 29 -2.18 -4.34 21.40
C MET A 29 -3.46 -4.74 20.65
N GLY A 30 -4.23 -5.64 21.27
CA GLY A 30 -5.51 -6.10 20.73
C GLY A 30 -5.40 -7.25 19.73
N GLU A 31 -6.56 -7.83 19.43
CA GLU A 31 -6.77 -8.96 18.50
C GLU A 31 -8.14 -8.81 17.82
N ASP A 32 -8.53 -9.74 16.95
CA ASP A 32 -9.86 -9.74 16.33
C ASP A 32 -10.99 -9.60 17.37
N ASN A 33 -10.88 -10.32 18.50
CA ASN A 33 -11.85 -10.24 19.59
C ASN A 33 -11.86 -8.86 20.29
N SER A 34 -10.77 -8.09 20.28
CA SER A 34 -10.78 -6.71 20.80
C SER A 34 -11.67 -5.80 19.95
N VAL A 35 -11.65 -5.97 18.62
CA VAL A 35 -12.55 -5.25 17.69
C VAL A 35 -14.01 -5.61 17.99
N VAL A 36 -14.29 -6.90 18.17
CA VAL A 36 -15.62 -7.42 18.50
C VAL A 36 -16.11 -6.90 19.85
N GLN A 37 -15.27 -6.97 20.88
CA GLN A 37 -15.58 -6.48 22.21
C GLN A 37 -15.93 -5.00 22.17
N ALA A 38 -15.11 -4.18 21.50
CA ALA A 38 -15.34 -2.75 21.37
C ALA A 38 -16.67 -2.44 20.66
N ALA A 39 -16.97 -3.15 19.57
CA ALA A 39 -18.24 -3.00 18.87
C ALA A 39 -19.45 -3.42 19.74
N ARG A 40 -19.29 -4.46 20.57
CA ARG A 40 -20.34 -4.98 21.44
C ARG A 40 -20.69 -4.06 22.61
N VAL A 41 -19.82 -3.16 23.03
CA VAL A 41 -20.15 -2.17 24.07
C VAL A 41 -21.30 -1.25 23.65
N SER A 42 -21.47 -1.00 22.34
CA SER A 42 -22.62 -0.26 21.82
C SER A 42 -23.95 -1.02 21.93
N TYR A 43 -23.89 -2.34 22.08
CA TYR A 43 -25.05 -3.20 22.30
C TYR A 43 -25.34 -3.22 23.82
N GLY A 44 -26.12 -2.26 24.29
CA GLY A 44 -26.53 -2.16 25.70
C GLY A 44 -27.32 -3.37 26.21
N ALA A 45 -27.71 -3.33 27.50
CA ALA A 45 -28.47 -4.40 28.14
C ALA A 45 -29.76 -4.75 27.34
N GLY A 46 -29.92 -6.03 26.99
CA GLY A 46 -31.08 -6.56 26.25
C GLY A 46 -30.80 -7.01 24.82
N THR A 47 -29.59 -6.79 24.31
CA THR A 47 -29.18 -7.26 22.98
C THR A 47 -28.69 -8.72 23.03
N ARG A 48 -29.29 -9.59 22.21
CA ARG A 48 -28.86 -11.00 22.11
C ARG A 48 -27.51 -11.07 21.38
N LYS A 49 -26.63 -12.00 21.76
CA LYS A 49 -25.50 -12.43 20.89
C LYS A 49 -26.09 -13.13 19.67
N VAL A 50 -26.42 -12.38 18.61
CA VAL A 50 -27.09 -12.93 17.42
C VAL A 50 -26.07 -13.40 16.38
N SER A 51 -24.89 -12.78 16.27
CA SER A 51 -23.87 -13.13 15.28
C SER A 51 -22.56 -13.61 15.90
N ASP A 52 -21.92 -14.56 15.23
CA ASP A 52 -20.52 -14.92 15.51
C ASP A 52 -19.58 -13.72 15.26
N ASP A 53 -18.37 -13.82 15.80
CA ASP A 53 -17.35 -12.75 15.81
C ASP A 53 -16.91 -12.39 14.39
N ARG A 54 -16.75 -13.38 13.51
CA ARG A 54 -16.40 -13.20 12.09
C ARG A 54 -17.46 -12.39 11.36
N THR A 55 -18.74 -12.74 11.54
CA THR A 55 -19.87 -12.07 10.90
C THR A 55 -19.94 -10.61 11.33
N LEU A 56 -19.69 -10.33 12.62
CA LEU A 56 -19.66 -8.95 13.13
C LEU A 56 -18.51 -8.15 12.50
N ILE A 57 -17.28 -8.66 12.52
CA ILE A 57 -16.12 -7.98 11.91
C ILE A 57 -16.39 -7.64 10.43
N ARG A 58 -16.90 -8.61 9.67
CA ARG A 58 -17.27 -8.42 8.26
C ARG A 58 -18.36 -7.37 8.09
N TYR A 59 -19.37 -7.37 8.95
CA TYR A 59 -20.42 -6.34 8.95
C TYR A 59 -19.83 -4.94 9.20
N LEU A 60 -18.98 -4.80 10.22
CA LEU A 60 -18.36 -3.52 10.59
C LEU A 60 -17.52 -2.96 9.43
N LEU A 61 -16.68 -3.78 8.81
CA LEU A 61 -15.82 -3.33 7.72
C LEU A 61 -16.63 -2.92 6.48
N ARG A 62 -17.63 -3.73 6.09
CA ARG A 62 -18.50 -3.46 4.93
C ARG A 62 -19.31 -2.17 5.10
N HIS A 63 -19.76 -1.85 6.30
CA HIS A 63 -20.54 -0.64 6.61
C HIS A 63 -19.68 0.53 7.10
N ARG A 64 -18.35 0.41 7.03
CA ARG A 64 -17.40 1.45 7.45
C ARG A 64 -17.61 1.89 8.90
N HIS A 65 -17.95 0.96 9.79
CA HIS A 65 -17.89 1.18 11.24
C HIS A 65 -16.44 1.00 11.70
N THR A 66 -15.65 2.07 11.63
CA THR A 66 -14.19 2.02 11.75
C THR A 66 -13.69 2.06 13.19
N THR A 67 -14.41 2.73 14.09
CA THR A 67 -13.94 2.97 15.47
C THR A 67 -13.64 1.71 16.28
N PRO A 68 -14.30 0.54 16.11
CA PRO A 68 -13.89 -0.67 16.81
C PRO A 68 -12.50 -1.18 16.38
N PHE A 69 -12.09 -0.92 15.14
CA PHE A 69 -10.76 -1.30 14.65
C PHE A 69 -9.66 -0.41 15.24
N GLU A 70 -9.96 0.83 15.63
CA GLU A 70 -8.99 1.74 16.28
C GLU A 70 -8.56 1.26 17.68
N MET A 71 -9.26 0.27 18.26
CA MET A 71 -8.94 -0.32 19.58
C MET A 71 -7.79 -1.33 19.54
N ALA A 72 -7.29 -1.66 18.35
CA ALA A 72 -6.08 -2.45 18.17
C ALA A 72 -4.96 -1.55 17.61
N GLU A 73 -3.74 -1.69 18.13
CA GLU A 73 -2.57 -0.92 17.70
C GLU A 73 -1.37 -1.82 17.47
N ILE A 74 -0.53 -1.47 16.50
CA ILE A 74 0.70 -2.19 16.19
C ILE A 74 1.86 -1.20 16.14
N LYS A 75 3.00 -1.60 16.70
CA LYS A 75 4.26 -0.85 16.68
C LYS A 75 5.30 -1.63 15.92
N PHE A 76 5.87 -0.98 14.91
CA PHE A 76 6.91 -1.51 14.06
C PHE A 76 8.24 -0.80 14.31
N LEU A 77 9.33 -1.51 14.05
CA LEU A 77 10.63 -0.94 13.72
C LEU A 77 10.84 -1.21 12.22
N VAL A 78 11.08 -0.15 11.45
CA VAL A 78 11.31 -0.25 10.02
C VAL A 78 12.70 0.29 9.68
N ARG A 79 13.36 -0.35 8.72
CA ARG A 79 14.55 0.16 8.04
C ARG A 79 14.20 0.33 6.57
N VAL A 80 14.27 1.55 6.06
CA VAL A 80 13.67 1.95 4.77
C VAL A 80 14.49 3.07 4.12
N PRO A 81 14.64 3.11 2.78
CA PRO A 81 15.34 4.22 2.13
C PRO A 81 14.53 5.53 2.24
N MET A 82 15.21 6.68 2.34
CA MET A 82 14.57 7.97 2.63
C MET A 82 13.52 8.39 1.59
N ASP A 83 13.70 8.06 0.31
CA ASP A 83 12.71 8.33 -0.75
C ASP A 83 11.38 7.59 -0.52
N CYS A 84 11.43 6.31 -0.17
CA CYS A 84 10.29 5.50 0.23
C CYS A 84 9.69 6.02 1.55
N TRP A 85 10.54 6.35 2.53
CA TRP A 85 10.11 6.89 3.81
C TRP A 85 9.31 8.19 3.69
N ARG A 86 9.69 9.08 2.75
CA ARG A 86 8.96 10.33 2.48
C ARG A 86 7.54 10.11 1.95
N GLN A 87 7.27 8.98 1.32
CA GLN A 87 5.90 8.60 0.93
C GLN A 87 5.14 8.02 2.12
N TRP A 88 5.83 7.24 2.95
CA TRP A 88 5.29 6.62 4.16
C TRP A 88 4.80 7.66 5.16
N ILE A 89 5.61 8.69 5.46
CA ILE A 89 5.32 9.67 6.50
C ILE A 89 4.15 10.61 6.17
N ARG A 90 3.58 10.50 4.97
CA ARG A 90 2.35 11.21 4.57
C ARG A 90 1.11 10.66 5.27
N HIS A 91 1.20 9.47 5.88
CA HIS A 91 0.15 8.86 6.69
C HIS A 91 0.18 9.42 8.11
N ARG A 92 -0.54 10.54 8.29
CA ARG A 92 -0.48 11.40 9.48
C ARG A 92 -1.09 10.81 10.75
N THR A 93 -1.92 9.77 10.63
CA THR A 93 -2.62 9.11 11.73
C THR A 93 -1.76 8.03 12.40
N ALA A 94 -0.46 8.28 12.51
CA ALA A 94 0.51 7.40 13.14
C ALA A 94 1.46 8.20 14.04
N SER A 95 2.05 7.52 15.02
CA SER A 95 3.13 8.07 15.84
C SER A 95 4.47 7.57 15.32
N VAL A 96 5.41 8.50 15.08
CA VAL A 96 6.69 8.18 14.44
C VAL A 96 7.85 8.74 15.25
N ASN A 97 8.93 7.95 15.37
CA ASN A 97 10.22 8.43 15.83
C ASN A 97 11.32 7.90 14.90
N GLU A 98 12.02 8.81 14.22
CA GLU A 98 13.01 8.49 13.19
C GLU A 98 14.44 8.69 13.71
N TYR A 99 15.34 7.81 13.25
CA TYR A 99 16.77 7.93 13.41
C TYR A 99 17.29 9.28 12.91
N SER A 100 17.81 10.09 13.83
CA SER A 100 18.30 11.42 13.50
C SER A 100 19.79 11.40 13.18
N THR A 101 20.11 11.60 11.91
CA THR A 101 21.49 11.82 11.44
C THR A 101 22.08 13.17 11.89
N ARG A 102 21.41 13.92 12.79
CA ARG A 102 21.95 15.13 13.43
C ARG A 102 22.75 14.73 14.66
N TYR A 103 22.21 13.75 15.38
CA TYR A 103 22.77 13.23 16.62
C TYR A 103 23.65 12.01 16.37
N SER A 104 23.42 11.27 15.29
CA SER A 104 24.14 10.03 14.99
C SER A 104 24.78 10.08 13.60
N LEU A 105 25.74 9.19 13.35
CA LEU A 105 26.31 9.01 12.01
C LEU A 105 25.24 8.45 11.07
N ALA A 106 25.31 8.79 9.78
CA ALA A 106 24.39 8.22 8.81
C ALA A 106 24.67 6.71 8.67
N ILE A 107 23.58 5.95 8.51
CA ILE A 107 23.64 4.52 8.22
C ILE A 107 24.43 4.33 6.92
N ASP A 108 25.42 3.43 6.95
CA ASP A 108 26.28 3.14 5.81
C ASP A 108 25.63 2.10 4.89
N ALA A 109 24.46 2.46 4.36
CA ALA A 109 23.73 1.66 3.42
C ALA A 109 22.80 2.54 2.58
N ALA A 110 22.73 2.22 1.29
CA ALA A 110 21.80 2.83 0.35
C ALA A 110 21.09 1.74 -0.45
N GLN A 111 19.85 2.03 -0.83
CA GLN A 111 19.11 1.18 -1.75
C GLN A 111 19.74 1.26 -3.14
N THR A 112 19.90 0.09 -3.75
CA THR A 112 20.47 -0.08 -5.09
C THR A 112 19.46 -0.75 -6.00
N THR A 113 19.54 -0.47 -7.28
CA THR A 113 18.68 -1.06 -8.32
C THR A 113 19.47 -2.13 -9.07
N LYS A 114 18.97 -3.37 -9.12
CA LYS A 114 19.66 -4.43 -9.89
C LYS A 114 19.58 -4.17 -11.40
N PRO A 115 20.49 -4.77 -12.21
CA PRO A 115 20.48 -4.58 -13.66
C PRO A 115 19.16 -4.93 -14.35
N ASP A 116 18.39 -5.88 -13.83
CA ASP A 116 17.10 -6.32 -14.33
C ASP A 116 15.89 -5.61 -13.69
N GLU A 117 16.12 -4.66 -12.79
CA GLU A 117 15.07 -3.97 -12.02
C GLU A 117 14.86 -2.50 -12.45
N TRP A 118 15.71 -1.96 -13.33
CA TRP A 118 15.51 -0.61 -13.90
C TRP A 118 14.25 -0.55 -14.75
N ARG A 119 13.31 0.36 -14.47
CA ARG A 119 11.98 0.38 -15.11
C ARG A 119 11.79 1.60 -16.01
N THR A 120 11.01 1.40 -17.07
CA THR A 120 10.55 2.50 -17.94
C THR A 120 9.44 3.32 -17.27
N GLN A 121 9.28 4.58 -17.67
CA GLN A 121 8.20 5.44 -17.15
C GLN A 121 6.83 4.98 -17.68
N ALA A 122 5.84 4.86 -16.79
CA ALA A 122 4.52 4.44 -17.23
C ALA A 122 3.82 5.47 -18.13
N SER A 123 3.21 4.96 -19.22
CA SER A 123 2.56 5.80 -20.25
C SER A 123 1.23 6.41 -19.80
N SER A 124 0.44 5.66 -19.02
CA SER A 124 -0.88 6.05 -18.50
C SER A 124 -0.81 6.64 -17.10
N ASN A 125 0.07 6.11 -16.24
CA ASN A 125 0.31 6.57 -14.88
C ASN A 125 1.64 7.33 -14.77
N ARG A 126 1.59 8.67 -14.79
CA ARG A 126 2.79 9.52 -14.65
C ARG A 126 3.52 9.38 -13.30
N GLN A 127 2.94 8.68 -12.33
CA GLN A 127 3.55 8.41 -11.02
C GLN A 127 4.11 6.99 -10.91
N GLY A 128 3.88 6.14 -11.92
CA GLY A 128 4.29 4.74 -11.92
C GLY A 128 5.37 4.43 -12.94
N SER A 129 5.74 3.15 -12.98
CA SER A 129 6.69 2.58 -13.92
C SER A 129 6.06 1.41 -14.70
N ASP A 130 6.49 1.21 -15.94
CA ASP A 130 6.10 0.08 -16.79
C ASP A 130 7.19 -1.02 -16.74
N ALA A 131 7.48 -1.66 -17.88
CA ALA A 131 8.36 -2.81 -17.98
C ALA A 131 9.82 -2.50 -17.61
N PRO A 132 10.56 -3.49 -17.10
CA PRO A 132 11.99 -3.38 -16.89
C PRO A 132 12.73 -3.16 -18.22
N LEU A 133 13.86 -2.46 -18.15
CA LEU A 133 14.83 -2.35 -19.23
C LEU A 133 15.53 -3.70 -19.45
N PRO A 134 16.06 -3.94 -20.66
CA PRO A 134 17.00 -5.03 -20.91
C PRO A 134 18.17 -5.01 -19.91
N THR A 135 18.53 -6.18 -19.39
CA THR A 135 19.53 -6.33 -18.31
C THR A 135 20.90 -5.78 -18.70
N ASP A 136 21.31 -5.92 -19.96
CA ASP A 136 22.55 -5.39 -20.51
C ASP A 136 22.62 -3.86 -20.42
N ALA A 137 21.52 -3.17 -20.74
CA ALA A 137 21.42 -1.72 -20.55
C ALA A 137 21.46 -1.35 -19.05
N GLY A 138 20.78 -2.13 -18.20
CA GLY A 138 20.73 -1.90 -16.75
C GLY A 138 22.05 -2.12 -16.01
N GLN A 139 22.98 -2.92 -16.55
CA GLN A 139 24.31 -3.13 -15.94
C GLN A 139 25.08 -1.82 -15.80
N ALA A 140 25.12 -1.02 -16.87
CA ALA A 140 25.81 0.26 -16.87
C ALA A 140 25.19 1.26 -15.87
N PHE A 141 23.86 1.29 -15.76
CA PHE A 141 23.16 2.16 -14.80
C PHE A 141 23.39 1.72 -13.35
N THR A 142 23.38 0.42 -13.09
CA THR A 142 23.67 -0.14 -11.76
C THR A 142 25.10 0.18 -11.33
N GLN A 143 26.07 0.04 -12.23
CA GLN A 143 27.46 0.40 -11.95
C GLN A 143 27.61 1.90 -11.64
N SER A 144 27.02 2.76 -12.49
CA SER A 144 27.04 4.22 -12.31
C SER A 144 26.37 4.65 -10.99
N GLU A 145 25.25 4.02 -10.62
CA GLU A 145 24.60 4.24 -9.32
C GLU A 145 25.54 3.90 -8.16
N ASN A 146 26.18 2.74 -8.19
CA ASN A 146 27.12 2.31 -7.14
C ASN A 146 28.31 3.27 -7.02
N GLU A 147 28.90 3.69 -8.15
CA GLU A 147 30.00 4.66 -8.17
C GLU A 147 29.59 6.00 -7.54
N LEU A 148 28.40 6.50 -7.89
CA LEU A 148 27.86 7.74 -7.32
C LEU A 148 27.60 7.62 -5.81
N GLN A 149 26.98 6.54 -5.37
CA GLN A 149 26.67 6.30 -3.96
C GLN A 149 27.96 6.18 -3.12
N ASN A 150 28.96 5.45 -3.62
CA ASN A 150 30.27 5.33 -2.98
C ASN A 150 30.97 6.69 -2.89
N HIS A 151 30.97 7.48 -3.96
CA HIS A 151 31.58 8.81 -3.95
C HIS A 151 30.91 9.75 -2.94
N ALA A 152 29.57 9.76 -2.90
CA ALA A 152 28.83 10.54 -1.90
C ALA A 152 29.19 10.11 -0.47
N ARG A 153 29.42 8.82 -0.24
CA ARG A 153 29.85 8.27 1.04
C ARG A 153 31.26 8.70 1.42
N ASP A 154 32.22 8.66 0.48
CA ASP A 154 33.58 9.13 0.71
C ASP A 154 33.61 10.61 1.08
N VAL A 155 32.83 11.45 0.38
CA VAL A 155 32.67 12.87 0.68
C VAL A 155 32.10 13.07 2.08
N TYR A 156 31.08 12.28 2.46
CA TYR A 156 30.53 12.31 3.81
C TYR A 156 31.59 11.95 4.87
N GLN A 157 32.32 10.86 4.67
CA GLN A 157 33.31 10.38 5.63
C GLN A 157 34.46 11.37 5.81
N ALA A 158 34.99 11.93 4.72
CA ALA A 158 36.02 12.97 4.77
C ALA A 158 35.59 14.20 5.59
N ARG A 159 34.31 14.57 5.54
CA ARG A 159 33.76 15.67 6.35
C ARG A 159 33.67 15.30 7.82
N ILE A 160 33.25 14.07 8.14
CA ILE A 160 33.21 13.57 9.52
C ILE A 160 34.62 13.55 10.11
N ASP A 161 35.60 13.05 9.36
CA ASP A 161 37.00 12.96 9.79
C ASP A 161 37.63 14.34 9.99
N ALA A 162 37.20 15.34 9.22
CA ALA A 162 37.57 16.75 9.39
C ALA A 162 36.85 17.45 10.57
N GLY A 163 36.00 16.75 11.32
CA GLY A 163 35.28 17.32 12.47
C GLY A 163 34.06 18.19 12.11
N ILE A 164 33.56 18.11 10.87
CA ILE A 164 32.37 18.86 10.45
C ILE A 164 31.12 18.32 11.15
N ALA A 165 30.21 19.21 11.52
CA ALA A 165 28.96 18.84 12.17
C ALA A 165 28.15 17.84 11.34
N ARG A 166 27.63 16.78 11.97
CA ARG A 166 26.91 15.67 11.32
C ARG A 166 25.75 16.14 10.44
N GLU A 167 25.01 17.16 10.89
CA GLU A 167 23.89 17.72 10.13
C GLU A 167 24.30 18.44 8.83
N GLN A 168 25.55 18.91 8.75
CA GLN A 168 26.14 19.49 7.54
C GLN A 168 26.80 18.42 6.68
N ALA A 169 27.53 17.47 7.30
CA ALA A 169 28.27 16.44 6.58
C ALA A 169 27.38 15.61 5.65
N ARG A 170 26.18 15.25 6.11
CA ARG A 170 25.20 14.39 5.43
C ARG A 170 24.47 15.01 4.23
N LYS A 171 24.65 16.31 3.94
CA LYS A 171 23.79 17.04 2.99
C LYS A 171 23.72 16.44 1.59
N ASP A 172 24.80 15.76 1.18
CA ASP A 172 24.92 15.17 -0.15
C ASP A 172 24.63 13.66 -0.17
N LEU A 173 24.25 13.06 0.98
CA LEU A 173 23.83 11.67 0.99
C LEU A 173 22.53 11.53 0.17
N PRO A 174 22.46 10.54 -0.74
CA PRO A 174 21.32 10.40 -1.64
C PRO A 174 20.07 9.98 -0.87
N LEU A 175 18.89 10.22 -1.46
CA LEU A 175 17.61 9.77 -0.89
C LEU A 175 17.48 8.24 -0.82
N SER A 176 18.33 7.49 -1.53
CA SER A 176 18.41 6.03 -1.40
C SER A 176 19.05 5.59 -0.07
N THR A 177 19.68 6.50 0.69
CA THR A 177 20.25 6.18 2.01
C THR A 177 19.17 5.66 2.96
N TYR A 178 19.45 4.57 3.66
CA TYR A 178 18.54 3.99 4.63
C TYR A 178 18.41 4.84 5.89
N THR A 179 17.20 4.88 6.43
CA THR A 179 16.87 5.37 7.77
C THR A 179 16.17 4.26 8.56
N GLU A 180 16.11 4.42 9.87
CA GLU A 180 15.33 3.54 10.75
C GLU A 180 14.31 4.35 11.53
N ALA A 181 13.12 3.79 11.74
CA ALA A 181 12.08 4.47 12.50
C ALA A 181 11.21 3.50 13.29
N TYR A 182 10.82 3.93 14.49
CA TYR A 182 9.65 3.37 15.14
C TYR A 182 8.39 3.98 14.54
N TRP A 183 7.45 3.12 14.15
CA TRP A 183 6.17 3.51 13.56
C TRP A 183 5.04 2.80 14.29
N LYS A 184 4.20 3.54 15.00
CA LYS A 184 3.03 3.03 15.73
C LYS A 184 1.74 3.53 15.08
N ILE A 185 0.80 2.64 14.83
CA ILE A 185 -0.46 2.95 14.14
C ILE A 185 -1.58 2.03 14.64
N ASP A 186 -2.80 2.53 14.69
CA ASP A 186 -3.99 1.70 14.96
C ASP A 186 -4.39 0.86 13.73
N LEU A 187 -5.16 -0.20 13.95
CA LEU A 187 -5.52 -1.15 12.90
C LEU A 187 -6.38 -0.50 11.81
N HIS A 188 -7.29 0.44 12.12
CA HIS A 188 -8.08 1.12 11.08
C HIS A 188 -7.18 1.88 10.11
N ASN A 189 -6.28 2.71 10.65
CA ASN A 189 -5.36 3.52 9.86
C ASN A 189 -4.30 2.66 9.16
N LEU A 190 -3.90 1.53 9.76
CA LEU A 190 -3.03 0.56 9.10
C LEU A 190 -3.70 -0.09 7.88
N LEU A 191 -4.96 -0.52 8.00
CA LEU A 191 -5.69 -1.05 6.84
C LEU A 191 -5.85 0.01 5.74
N HIS A 192 -5.99 1.29 6.11
CA HIS A 192 -5.96 2.37 5.13
C HIS A 192 -4.59 2.50 4.44
N PHE A 193 -3.50 2.51 5.22
CA PHE A 193 -2.11 2.49 4.70
C PHE A 193 -1.93 1.34 3.70
N LEU A 194 -2.27 0.12 4.11
CA LEU A 194 -2.13 -1.09 3.30
C LEU A 194 -2.95 -0.99 2.01
N SER A 195 -4.21 -0.51 2.07
CA SER A 195 -5.05 -0.37 0.88
C SER A 195 -4.50 0.61 -0.16
N LEU A 196 -3.72 1.61 0.27
CA LEU A 196 -3.10 2.59 -0.63
C LEU A 196 -1.72 2.17 -1.12
N ARG A 197 -0.99 1.38 -0.31
CA ARG A 197 0.42 1.07 -0.58
C ARG A 197 0.64 -0.31 -1.18
N MET A 198 -0.29 -1.25 -0.96
CA MET A 198 -0.32 -2.53 -1.69
C MET A 198 -0.86 -2.38 -3.11
N ASP A 199 -1.43 -1.22 -3.45
CA ASP A 199 -1.99 -0.94 -4.77
C ASP A 199 -0.91 -0.94 -5.88
N SER A 200 -1.28 -1.37 -7.09
CA SER A 200 -0.35 -1.43 -8.23
C SER A 200 0.15 -0.06 -8.67
N HIS A 201 -0.58 1.02 -8.39
CA HIS A 201 -0.17 2.38 -8.69
C HIS A 201 0.86 2.95 -7.70
N ALA A 202 1.04 2.32 -6.54
CA ALA A 202 2.11 2.69 -5.61
C ALA A 202 3.47 2.28 -6.18
N GLN A 203 4.51 3.02 -5.78
CA GLN A 203 5.88 2.67 -6.14
C GLN A 203 6.21 1.27 -5.60
N GLN A 204 6.94 0.45 -6.38
CA GLN A 204 7.22 -0.94 -6.03
C GLN A 204 7.84 -1.06 -4.64
N GLU A 205 8.78 -0.17 -4.30
CA GLU A 205 9.53 -0.27 -3.06
C GLU A 205 8.60 -0.14 -1.83
N ILE A 206 7.73 0.88 -1.77
CA ILE A 206 6.75 0.99 -0.67
C ILE A 206 5.69 -0.12 -0.70
N ARG A 207 5.38 -0.63 -1.89
CA ARG A 207 4.50 -1.79 -2.04
C ARG A 207 5.10 -3.01 -1.37
N ASP A 208 6.39 -3.32 -1.61
CA ASP A 208 7.08 -4.46 -1.00
C ASP A 208 7.06 -4.38 0.54
N TYR A 209 7.29 -3.19 1.11
CA TYR A 209 7.14 -2.99 2.56
C TYR A 209 5.70 -3.23 3.03
N SER A 210 4.72 -2.67 2.32
CA SER A 210 3.32 -2.78 2.73
C SER A 210 2.78 -4.21 2.60
N THR A 211 3.16 -4.94 1.55
CA THR A 211 2.83 -6.35 1.36
C THR A 211 3.46 -7.18 2.46
N THR A 212 4.74 -6.94 2.79
CA THR A 212 5.43 -7.61 3.90
C THR A 212 4.71 -7.36 5.23
N ILE A 213 4.35 -6.10 5.54
CA ILE A 213 3.57 -5.79 6.75
C ILE A 213 2.24 -6.55 6.77
N GLY A 214 1.50 -6.48 5.65
CA GLY A 214 0.17 -7.07 5.54
C GLY A 214 0.19 -8.57 5.69
N GLU A 215 1.00 -9.26 4.88
CA GLU A 215 0.98 -10.71 4.73
C GLU A 215 1.75 -11.44 5.85
N GLU A 216 2.90 -10.91 6.28
CA GLU A 216 3.76 -11.60 7.26
C GLU A 216 3.43 -11.24 8.72
N ILE A 217 2.78 -10.10 8.97
CA ILE A 217 2.53 -9.61 10.33
C ILE A 217 1.04 -9.40 10.60
N VAL A 218 0.33 -8.61 9.79
CA VAL A 218 -1.07 -8.27 10.10
C VAL A 218 -2.00 -9.46 9.90
N LYS A 219 -1.86 -10.19 8.79
CA LYS A 219 -2.64 -11.40 8.47
C LYS A 219 -2.60 -12.45 9.58
N PRO A 220 -1.43 -12.87 10.11
CA PRO A 220 -1.41 -13.84 11.19
C PRO A 220 -1.93 -13.28 12.53
N LEU A 221 -1.75 -11.98 12.81
CA LEU A 221 -2.20 -11.36 14.07
C LEU A 221 -3.71 -11.08 14.12
N PHE A 222 -4.33 -10.77 12.98
CA PHE A 222 -5.75 -10.40 12.85
C PHE A 222 -6.42 -11.14 11.69
N PRO A 223 -6.49 -12.49 11.70
CA PRO A 223 -6.95 -13.27 10.57
C PRO A 223 -8.38 -12.96 10.13
N LEU A 224 -9.32 -12.66 11.05
CA LEU A 224 -10.70 -12.36 10.68
C LEU A 224 -10.83 -10.94 10.09
N VAL A 225 -10.11 -9.95 10.63
CA VAL A 225 -10.02 -8.63 10.02
C VAL A 225 -9.35 -8.71 8.65
N TRP A 226 -8.26 -9.48 8.52
CA TRP A 226 -7.53 -9.63 7.27
C TRP A 226 -8.40 -10.23 6.17
N GLU A 227 -9.11 -11.32 6.47
CA GLU A 227 -10.08 -11.93 5.54
C GLU A 227 -11.14 -10.90 5.07
N ALA A 228 -11.69 -10.12 5.99
CA ALA A 228 -12.65 -9.07 5.63
C ALA A 228 -12.00 -7.97 4.78
N PHE A 229 -10.75 -7.61 5.08
CA PHE A 229 -9.98 -6.60 4.35
C PHE A 229 -9.66 -7.04 2.92
N GLU A 230 -9.23 -8.28 2.74
CA GLU A 230 -9.04 -8.88 1.41
C GLU A 230 -10.33 -8.80 0.59
N ASP A 231 -11.47 -9.23 1.15
CA ASP A 231 -12.75 -9.27 0.42
C ASP A 231 -13.30 -7.88 0.08
N TYR A 232 -13.28 -6.95 1.05
CA TYR A 232 -14.03 -5.69 0.95
C TYR A 232 -13.18 -4.47 0.59
N ARG A 233 -11.84 -4.56 0.68
CA ARG A 233 -10.94 -3.44 0.39
C ARG A 233 -9.93 -3.75 -0.70
N LEU A 234 -9.22 -4.88 -0.65
CA LEU A 234 -8.21 -5.22 -1.66
C LEU A 234 -8.83 -5.82 -2.94
N GLY A 235 -9.70 -6.82 -2.78
CA GLY A 235 -10.42 -7.50 -3.86
C GLY A 235 -11.73 -6.83 -4.25
N GLY A 236 -12.17 -5.82 -3.51
CA GLY A 236 -13.39 -5.07 -3.77
C GLY A 236 -13.30 -4.22 -5.04
N LEU A 237 -14.45 -4.00 -5.68
CA LEU A 237 -14.59 -3.07 -6.81
C LEU A 237 -15.54 -1.93 -6.42
N PHE A 238 -15.02 -0.70 -6.40
CA PHE A 238 -15.85 0.49 -6.16
C PHE A 238 -16.50 0.96 -7.47
N LEU A 239 -17.83 0.82 -7.53
CA LEU A 239 -18.66 1.39 -8.59
C LEU A 239 -19.20 2.74 -8.12
N THR A 240 -18.85 3.79 -8.85
CA THR A 240 -19.40 5.13 -8.66
C THR A 240 -20.86 5.19 -9.08
N ARG A 241 -21.50 6.34 -8.81
CA ARG A 241 -22.84 6.63 -9.36
C ARG A 241 -22.88 6.49 -10.89
N LEU A 242 -21.86 7.02 -11.56
CA LEU A 242 -21.75 7.00 -13.01
C LEU A 242 -21.59 5.57 -13.52
N ASP A 243 -20.74 4.77 -12.87
CA ASP A 243 -20.49 3.38 -13.27
C ASP A 243 -21.78 2.56 -13.27
N HIS A 244 -22.54 2.57 -12.16
CA HIS A 244 -23.75 1.76 -12.05
C HIS A 244 -24.89 2.27 -12.95
N GLU A 245 -24.97 3.57 -13.21
CA GLU A 245 -25.94 4.14 -14.17
C GLU A 245 -25.61 3.73 -15.61
N VAL A 246 -24.33 3.74 -16.00
CA VAL A 246 -23.89 3.26 -17.32
C VAL A 246 -24.18 1.76 -17.47
N ILE A 247 -23.89 0.94 -16.46
CA ILE A 247 -24.24 -0.49 -16.47
C ILE A 247 -25.75 -0.68 -16.67
N SER A 248 -26.58 0.07 -15.96
CA SER A 248 -28.04 -0.02 -16.08
C SER A 248 -28.51 0.30 -17.50
N ARG A 249 -27.98 1.37 -18.13
CA ARG A 249 -28.32 1.73 -19.51
C ARG A 249 -27.83 0.67 -20.50
N LEU A 250 -26.58 0.24 -20.35
CA LEU A 250 -25.95 -0.78 -21.19
C LEU A 250 -26.76 -2.08 -21.21
N MET A 251 -27.12 -2.60 -20.03
CA MET A 251 -27.90 -3.83 -19.92
C MET A 251 -29.32 -3.68 -20.48
N THR A 252 -29.95 -2.51 -20.29
CA THR A 252 -31.28 -2.24 -20.83
C THR A 252 -31.26 -2.20 -22.36
N THR A 253 -30.34 -1.44 -22.95
CA THR A 253 -30.19 -1.31 -24.40
C THR A 253 -29.79 -2.63 -25.04
N ALA A 254 -28.84 -3.37 -24.44
CA ALA A 254 -28.45 -4.69 -24.92
C ALA A 254 -29.62 -5.68 -24.89
N GLY A 255 -30.41 -5.69 -23.82
CA GLY A 255 -31.58 -6.54 -23.69
C GLY A 255 -32.65 -6.25 -24.76
N GLN A 256 -32.90 -4.97 -25.07
CA GLN A 256 -33.81 -4.55 -26.15
C GLN A 256 -33.32 -4.99 -27.54
N GLN A 257 -32.00 -5.09 -27.73
CA GLN A 257 -31.38 -5.50 -28.99
C GLN A 257 -31.09 -7.00 -29.07
N GLY A 258 -31.41 -7.78 -28.03
CA GLY A 258 -31.10 -9.22 -27.97
C GLY A 258 -29.60 -9.54 -27.92
N LEU A 259 -28.78 -8.60 -27.44
CA LEU A 259 -27.32 -8.76 -27.34
C LEU A 259 -26.93 -9.44 -26.02
N THR A 260 -25.84 -10.20 -26.05
CA THR A 260 -25.23 -10.82 -24.87
C THR A 260 -23.81 -10.29 -24.65
N PRO A 261 -23.35 -10.16 -23.40
CA PRO A 261 -21.97 -9.76 -23.12
C PRO A 261 -20.98 -10.84 -23.61
N PRO A 262 -19.73 -10.47 -23.94
CA PRO A 262 -19.16 -9.12 -23.80
C PRO A 262 -19.62 -8.16 -24.91
N PHE A 263 -20.04 -6.94 -24.52
CA PHE A 263 -20.52 -5.90 -25.44
C PHE A 263 -19.36 -5.14 -26.11
N SER A 264 -19.65 -4.50 -27.26
CA SER A 264 -18.67 -3.67 -27.97
C SER A 264 -18.43 -2.33 -27.28
N THR A 265 -17.25 -1.75 -27.51
CA THR A 265 -16.92 -0.37 -27.13
C THR A 265 -17.92 0.63 -27.71
N ASP A 266 -18.39 0.44 -28.95
CA ASP A 266 -19.40 1.30 -29.56
C ASP A 266 -20.71 1.31 -28.77
N LEU A 267 -21.17 0.15 -28.28
CA LEU A 267 -22.39 0.10 -27.48
C LEU A 267 -22.20 0.83 -26.14
N PHE A 268 -21.04 0.68 -25.51
CA PHE A 268 -20.68 1.43 -24.31
C PHE A 268 -20.66 2.94 -24.55
N LEU A 269 -20.03 3.40 -25.64
CA LEU A 269 -19.94 4.82 -25.98
C LEU A 269 -21.33 5.42 -26.30
N ASN A 270 -22.25 4.64 -26.85
CA ASN A 270 -23.63 5.07 -27.11
C ASN A 270 -24.47 5.26 -25.82
N VAL A 271 -24.11 4.59 -24.73
CA VAL A 271 -24.84 4.63 -23.45
C VAL A 271 -24.04 5.27 -22.31
N GLN A 272 -22.90 5.87 -22.66
CA GLN A 272 -21.98 6.51 -21.73
C GLN A 272 -22.67 7.66 -20.95
N ASP A 273 -22.03 8.16 -19.90
CA ASP A 273 -22.57 9.34 -19.22
C ASP A 273 -22.53 10.57 -20.14
N LYS A 274 -23.61 11.37 -20.17
CA LYS A 274 -23.71 12.55 -21.03
C LYS A 274 -22.61 13.58 -20.80
N SER A 275 -22.10 13.67 -19.57
CA SER A 275 -20.98 14.57 -19.24
C SER A 275 -19.66 14.18 -19.92
N TRP A 276 -19.55 12.96 -20.46
CA TRP A 276 -18.34 12.45 -21.12
C TRP A 276 -18.34 12.64 -22.64
N GLU A 277 -19.50 12.82 -23.27
CA GLU A 277 -19.67 12.80 -24.73
C GLU A 277 -18.83 13.85 -25.46
N SER A 278 -18.75 15.06 -24.92
CA SER A 278 -17.99 16.17 -25.52
C SER A 278 -16.50 16.13 -25.20
N LEU A 279 -16.07 15.22 -24.32
CA LEU A 279 -14.70 15.16 -23.83
C LEU A 279 -13.83 14.26 -24.70
N LYS A 280 -12.85 14.88 -25.38
CA LYS A 280 -11.83 14.16 -26.15
C LYS A 280 -11.02 13.19 -25.28
N ARG A 281 -10.77 13.54 -24.01
CA ARG A 281 -10.12 12.67 -23.01
C ARG A 281 -10.93 12.73 -21.72
N CYS A 282 -11.38 11.59 -21.22
CA CYS A 282 -12.19 11.49 -20.02
C CYS A 282 -11.72 10.32 -19.17
N ARG A 283 -10.97 10.59 -18.09
CA ARG A 283 -10.44 9.52 -17.22
C ARG A 283 -11.55 8.72 -16.54
N GLU A 284 -12.64 9.35 -16.12
CA GLU A 284 -13.76 8.63 -15.51
C GLU A 284 -14.41 7.64 -16.48
N ARG A 285 -14.54 8.01 -17.76
CA ARG A 285 -15.00 7.10 -18.81
C ARG A 285 -14.03 5.94 -19.00
N ASP A 286 -12.74 6.24 -19.12
CA ASP A 286 -11.70 5.23 -19.37
C ASP A 286 -11.61 4.26 -18.16
N GLU A 287 -11.69 4.77 -16.92
CA GLU A 287 -11.77 3.97 -15.70
C GLU A 287 -13.04 3.12 -15.66
N CYS A 288 -14.21 3.68 -15.96
CA CYS A 288 -15.46 2.93 -16.05
C CYS A 288 -15.34 1.79 -17.07
N GLN A 289 -14.83 2.08 -18.27
CA GLN A 289 -14.64 1.09 -19.33
C GLN A 289 -13.73 -0.06 -18.85
N LEU A 290 -12.60 0.25 -18.23
CA LEU A 290 -11.68 -0.75 -17.68
C LEU A 290 -12.34 -1.63 -16.59
N LYS A 291 -13.18 -1.05 -15.73
CA LYS A 291 -13.96 -1.82 -14.75
C LYS A 291 -14.92 -2.80 -15.44
N LEU A 292 -15.61 -2.35 -16.49
CA LEU A 292 -16.55 -3.21 -17.23
C LEU A 292 -15.84 -4.31 -18.03
N ILE A 293 -14.67 -4.04 -18.61
CA ILE A 293 -13.81 -5.06 -19.24
C ILE A 293 -13.38 -6.09 -18.20
N ARG A 294 -12.92 -5.64 -17.03
CA ARG A 294 -12.52 -6.53 -15.91
C ARG A 294 -13.67 -7.44 -15.43
N MET A 295 -14.91 -6.96 -15.50
CA MET A 295 -16.10 -7.76 -15.16
C MET A 295 -16.58 -8.68 -16.29
N GLY A 296 -15.92 -8.68 -17.46
CA GLY A 296 -16.36 -9.43 -18.63
C GLY A 296 -17.62 -8.86 -19.30
N ILE A 297 -18.02 -7.64 -18.94
CA ILE A 297 -19.20 -6.96 -19.49
C ILE A 297 -18.87 -6.36 -20.87
N LEU A 298 -17.65 -5.84 -21.05
CA LEU A 298 -17.16 -5.32 -22.33
C LEU A 298 -16.04 -6.21 -22.89
N LYS A 299 -15.89 -6.19 -24.21
CA LYS A 299 -14.75 -6.84 -24.89
C LYS A 299 -13.46 -6.11 -24.54
N ALA A 300 -12.40 -6.88 -24.26
CA ALA A 300 -11.05 -6.35 -24.28
C ALA A 300 -10.67 -6.09 -25.74
N GLU A 301 -10.08 -4.92 -26.00
CA GLU A 301 -9.53 -4.56 -27.32
C GLU A 301 -8.14 -5.16 -27.53
#